data_AF-A0A821QVS9-F1
#
_entry.id   AF-A0A821QVS9-F1
#
_cell.length_a   1.000
_cell.length_b   1.000
_cell.length_c   1.000
_cell.angle_alpha   90.00
_cell.angle_beta   90.00
_cell.angle_gamma   90.00
#
_symmetry.space_group_name_H-M   'P 1'
#
loop_
_entity.id
_entity.type
_entity.pdbx_description
1 polymer ?
#
loop_
_entity_poly.entity_id
_entity_poly.type
_entity_poly.pdbx_seq_one_letter_code
_entity_poly.pdbx_strand_id
1 'polypeptide(L)'
;MGVSGVVTLTFLLSLSCSDGVPRFANYLQDHMVLQRAPQRAVIWGFGDETKLTTLRFNDKIYTTVSRKERANNLGESIWSVTLDPVSDEGPYDIQVTQPLANGTLATITLHDVLFG
;
A
#
# COMPACT_ATOMS: atom_id res chain seq x y z
N MET A 1 -54.48 -5.04 -20.90
CA MET A 1 -53.21 -5.74 -21.18
C MET A 1 -52.08 -4.79 -20.83
N GLY A 2 -51.69 -4.74 -19.55
CA GLY A 2 -50.62 -3.86 -19.07
C GLY A 2 -49.30 -4.63 -19.13
N VAL A 3 -48.39 -4.22 -20.01
CA VAL A 3 -47.05 -4.79 -20.10
C VAL A 3 -46.24 -4.34 -18.89
N SER A 4 -46.04 -5.25 -17.93
CA SER A 4 -45.14 -5.06 -16.80
C SER A 4 -43.70 -5.10 -17.31
N GLY A 5 -43.09 -3.92 -17.47
CA GLY A 5 -41.71 -3.79 -17.88
C GLY A 5 -40.77 -4.15 -16.73
N VAL A 6 -40.12 -5.31 -16.82
CA VAL A 6 -39.04 -5.70 -15.90
C VAL A 6 -37.80 -4.88 -16.24
N VAL A 7 -37.47 -3.90 -15.39
CA VAL A 7 -36.22 -3.14 -15.50
C VAL A 7 -35.09 -3.99 -14.92
N THR A 8 -34.27 -4.59 -15.78
CA THR A 8 -33.07 -5.30 -15.36
C THR A 8 -31.94 -4.29 -15.15
N LEU A 9 -31.66 -3.98 -13.88
CA LEU A 9 -30.51 -3.15 -13.49
C LEU A 9 -29.23 -3.97 -13.63
N THR A 10 -28.54 -3.83 -14.77
CA THR A 10 -27.24 -4.48 -15.00
C THR A 10 -26.17 -3.67 -14.25
N PHE A 11 -25.75 -4.16 -13.10
CA PHE A 11 -24.64 -3.58 -12.34
C PHE A 11 -23.32 -4.03 -12.99
N LEU A 12 -22.76 -3.20 -13.88
CA LEU A 12 -21.44 -3.42 -14.43
C LEU A 12 -20.40 -3.23 -13.32
N LEU A 13 -19.96 -4.32 -12.69
CA LEU A 13 -18.76 -4.34 -11.86
C LEU A 13 -17.55 -4.13 -12.78
N SER A 14 -17.16 -2.87 -12.98
CA SER A 14 -15.89 -2.53 -13.61
C SER A 14 -14.75 -2.85 -12.63
N LEU A 15 -14.20 -4.07 -12.71
CA LEU A 15 -12.90 -4.37 -12.13
C LEU A 15 -11.82 -3.71 -12.99
N SER A 16 -11.50 -2.46 -12.68
CA SER A 16 -10.27 -1.84 -13.21
C SER A 16 -9.11 -2.39 -12.38
N CYS A 17 -8.46 -3.45 -12.85
CA CYS A 17 -7.21 -3.92 -12.27
C CYS A 17 -6.13 -2.89 -12.64
N SER A 18 -5.80 -1.99 -11.73
CA SER A 18 -4.60 -1.17 -11.86
C SER A 18 -3.41 -2.10 -11.65
N ASP A 19 -2.70 -2.45 -12.72
CA ASP A 19 -1.41 -3.15 -12.67
C ASP A 19 -0.33 -2.23 -12.06
N GLY A 20 -0.52 -1.89 -10.79
CA GLY A 20 0.27 -0.91 -10.07
C GLY A 20 1.53 -1.54 -9.51
N VAL A 21 2.69 -1.17 -10.06
CA VAL A 21 3.99 -1.47 -9.46
C VAL A 21 4.05 -0.79 -8.08
N PRO A 22 4.48 -1.50 -7.02
CA PRO A 22 4.58 -0.89 -5.69
C PRO A 22 5.60 0.26 -5.72
N ARG A 23 5.23 1.40 -5.14
CA ARG A 23 6.10 2.57 -4.98
C ARG A 23 5.76 3.29 -3.70
N PHE A 24 6.76 3.89 -3.06
CA PHE A 24 6.55 4.71 -1.87
C PHE A 24 5.88 6.04 -2.20
N ALA A 25 5.27 6.66 -1.18
CA ALA A 25 4.90 8.07 -1.27
C ALA A 25 6.14 8.95 -1.53
N ASN A 26 5.99 10.04 -2.28
CA ASN A 26 7.12 10.85 -2.76
C ASN A 26 8.06 11.38 -1.67
N TYR A 27 7.59 11.52 -0.43
CA TYR A 27 8.39 12.02 0.69
C TYR A 27 9.03 10.92 1.54
N LEU A 28 8.69 9.65 1.29
CA LEU A 28 9.36 8.51 1.92
C LEU A 28 10.59 8.20 1.07
N GLN A 29 11.76 8.59 1.57
CA GLN A 29 13.04 8.44 0.90
C GLN A 29 14.08 7.87 1.85
N ASP A 30 15.19 7.40 1.30
CA ASP A 30 16.32 6.90 2.09
C ASP A 30 16.85 7.98 3.05
N HIS A 31 17.46 7.56 4.16
CA HIS A 31 18.01 8.42 5.20
C HIS A 31 17.00 9.34 5.90
N MET A 32 15.70 9.03 5.84
CA MET A 32 14.67 9.82 6.51
C MET A 32 14.58 9.52 8.01
N VAL A 33 13.96 10.45 8.75
CA VAL A 33 13.64 10.27 10.16
C VAL A 33 12.13 10.09 10.34
N LEU A 34 11.73 8.98 10.95
CA LEU A 34 10.37 8.66 11.33
C LEU A 34 10.14 8.92 12.82
N GLN A 35 8.89 9.04 13.24
CA GLN A 35 8.55 9.31 14.63
C GLN A 35 8.88 8.11 15.52
N ARG A 36 9.68 8.34 16.56
CA ARG A 36 9.99 7.36 17.61
C ARG A 36 8.81 7.15 18.57
N ALA A 37 8.87 6.06 19.34
CA ALA A 37 7.93 5.81 20.44
C ALA A 37 7.86 7.02 21.40
N PRO A 38 6.65 7.35 21.92
CA PRO A 38 5.42 6.57 21.91
C PRO A 38 4.59 6.69 20.62
N GLN A 39 4.97 7.54 19.67
CA GLN A 39 4.30 7.64 18.38
C GLN A 39 4.57 6.40 17.50
N ARG A 40 3.74 6.25 16.46
CA ARG A 40 3.84 5.17 15.47
C ARG A 40 4.05 5.77 14.10
N ALA A 41 5.07 5.31 13.40
CA ALA A 41 5.31 5.71 12.02
C ALA A 41 4.33 4.99 11.08
N VAL A 42 3.84 5.71 10.07
CA VAL A 42 2.98 5.17 9.02
C VAL A 42 3.75 5.20 7.71
N ILE A 43 3.95 4.02 7.12
CA ILE A 43 4.54 3.86 5.79
C ILE A 43 3.40 3.60 4.82
N TRP A 44 3.40 4.31 3.71
CA TRP A 44 2.37 4.13 2.69
C TRP A 44 2.93 4.42 1.31
N GLY A 45 2.19 3.97 0.31
CA GLY A 45 2.60 4.11 -1.07
C GLY A 45 1.48 3.69 -2.00
N PHE A 46 1.82 3.64 -3.28
CA PHE A 46 0.91 3.18 -4.31
C PHE A 46 1.24 1.74 -4.69
N GLY A 47 0.22 1.02 -5.13
CA GLY A 47 0.33 -0.38 -5.52
C GLY A 47 -0.95 -0.87 -6.19
N ASP A 48 -1.12 -2.17 -6.20
CA ASP A 48 -2.28 -2.84 -6.81
C ASP A 48 -3.28 -3.22 -5.71
N GLU A 49 -4.56 -2.94 -5.91
CA GLU A 49 -5.65 -3.27 -4.94
C GLU A 49 -5.98 -4.75 -4.85
N THR A 50 -5.61 -5.52 -5.87
CA THR A 50 -5.87 -6.96 -5.94
C THR A 50 -4.74 -7.79 -5.34
N LYS A 51 -3.66 -7.15 -4.92
CA LYS A 51 -2.41 -7.80 -4.50
C LYS A 51 -2.11 -7.51 -3.03
N LEU A 52 -1.59 -8.54 -2.34
CA LEU A 52 -1.16 -8.41 -0.95
C LEU A 52 0.21 -7.74 -0.90
N THR A 53 0.27 -6.58 -0.24
CA THR A 53 1.53 -5.90 0.06
C THR A 53 2.07 -6.41 1.38
N THR A 54 3.34 -6.82 1.38
CA THR A 54 4.05 -7.33 2.54
C THR A 54 5.18 -6.38 2.89
N LEU A 55 5.12 -5.76 4.06
CA LEU A 55 6.19 -4.92 4.61
C LEU A 55 6.94 -5.72 5.68
N ARG A 56 8.26 -5.77 5.57
CA ARG A 56 9.16 -6.40 6.54
C ARG A 56 10.01 -5.32 7.19
N PHE A 57 9.99 -5.30 8.52
CA PHE A 57 10.68 -4.31 9.35
C PHE A 57 11.03 -4.92 10.70
N ASN A 58 12.30 -4.85 11.10
CA ASN A 58 12.80 -5.29 12.42
C ASN A 58 12.30 -6.70 12.81
N ASP A 59 12.52 -7.68 11.93
CA ASP A 59 12.04 -9.08 12.01
C ASP A 59 10.52 -9.28 12.11
N LYS A 60 9.74 -8.21 11.99
CA LYS A 60 8.27 -8.26 11.89
C LYS A 60 7.83 -8.21 10.45
N ILE A 61 6.71 -8.87 10.20
CA ILE A 61 6.04 -8.90 8.89
C ILE A 61 4.66 -8.28 9.08
N TYR A 62 4.39 -7.25 8.31
CA TYR A 62 3.11 -6.56 8.22
C TYR A 62 2.51 -6.82 6.84
N THR A 63 1.23 -7.17 6.78
CA THR A 63 0.53 -7.39 5.51
C THR A 63 -0.64 -6.43 5.40
N THR A 64 -0.82 -5.87 4.20
CA THR A 64 -1.91 -4.93 3.91
C THR A 64 -2.34 -5.09 2.46
N VAL A 65 -3.54 -4.62 2.14
CA VAL A 65 -4.08 -4.60 0.77
C VAL A 65 -4.30 -3.15 0.36
N SER A 66 -3.97 -2.82 -0.88
CA SER A 66 -4.16 -1.46 -1.37
C SER A 66 -5.64 -1.15 -1.50
N ARG A 67 -6.04 0.07 -1.15
CA ARG A 67 -7.41 0.57 -1.33
C ARG A 67 -7.44 1.55 -2.49
N LYS A 68 -8.44 1.44 -3.36
CA LYS A 68 -8.70 2.47 -4.37
C LYS A 68 -8.96 3.82 -3.71
N GLU A 69 -8.14 4.80 -4.04
CA GLU A 69 -8.35 6.15 -3.56
C GLU A 69 -9.33 6.85 -4.51
N ARG A 70 -10.59 6.99 -4.11
CA ARG A 70 -11.65 7.60 -4.94
C ARG A 70 -11.35 9.04 -5.35
N ALA A 71 -10.49 9.73 -4.60
CA ALA A 71 -10.10 11.11 -4.84
C ALA A 71 -8.99 11.26 -5.89
N ASN A 72 -8.30 10.20 -6.30
CA ASN A 72 -7.29 10.32 -7.34
C ASN A 72 -7.93 10.14 -8.73
N ASN A 73 -7.61 11.06 -9.64
CA ASN A 73 -8.07 11.00 -11.03
C ASN A 73 -7.37 9.90 -11.85
N LEU A 74 -6.35 9.26 -11.28
CA LEU A 74 -5.47 8.30 -11.94
C LEU A 74 -5.91 6.83 -11.72
N GLY A 75 -6.93 6.59 -10.89
CA GLY A 75 -7.40 5.27 -10.50
C GLY A 75 -6.43 4.45 -9.65
N GLU A 76 -5.42 5.06 -9.03
CA GLU A 76 -4.35 4.36 -8.31
C GLU A 76 -4.80 3.86 -6.94
N SER A 77 -4.21 2.76 -6.48
CA SER A 77 -4.55 2.17 -5.19
C SER A 77 -3.44 2.45 -4.19
N ILE A 78 -3.81 2.84 -2.97
CA ILE A 78 -2.89 3.21 -1.90
C ILE A 78 -2.86 2.09 -0.86
N TRP A 79 -1.67 1.63 -0.51
CA TRP A 79 -1.45 0.75 0.63
C TRP A 79 -0.83 1.56 1.77
N SER A 80 -1.18 1.20 3.00
CA SER A 80 -0.63 1.83 4.20
C SER A 80 -0.41 0.79 5.29
N VAL A 81 0.68 0.94 6.03
CA VAL A 81 1.07 0.11 7.16
C VAL A 81 1.51 1.02 8.31
N THR A 82 0.87 0.84 9.47
CA THR A 82 1.30 1.48 10.71
C THR A 82 2.26 0.54 11.44
N LEU A 83 3.49 0.98 11.65
CA LEU A 83 4.48 0.21 12.39
C LEU A 83 4.14 0.18 13.90
N ASP A 84 4.72 -0.79 14.60
CA ASP A 84 4.73 -0.74 16.06
C ASP A 84 5.61 0.42 16.56
N PRO A 85 5.38 0.93 17.78
CA PRO A 85 6.24 1.96 18.35
C PRO A 85 7.67 1.42 18.43
N VAL A 86 8.61 2.15 17.83
CA VAL A 86 10.02 1.80 17.80
C VAL A 86 10.72 2.70 18.80
N SER A 87 11.34 2.12 19.83
CA SER A 87 12.05 2.87 20.87
C SER A 87 13.51 3.14 20.50
N ASP A 88 14.07 2.27 19.68
CA ASP A 88 15.45 2.32 19.21
C ASP A 88 15.60 3.33 18.07
N GLU A 89 16.76 4.00 17.99
CA GLU A 89 17.00 5.10 17.04
C GLU A 89 17.26 4.63 15.60
N GLY A 90 17.71 3.39 15.39
CA GLY A 90 18.11 2.88 14.07
C GLY A 90 19.63 3.03 13.81
N PRO A 91 20.10 2.91 12.56
CA PRO A 91 19.34 2.86 11.29
C PRO A 91 18.62 1.53 11.03
N TYR A 92 17.51 1.60 10.30
CA TYR A 92 16.73 0.44 9.85
C TYR A 92 16.44 0.47 8.35
N ASP A 93 16.40 -0.72 7.76
CA ASP A 93 15.86 -0.93 6.42
C ASP A 93 14.38 -1.34 6.49
N ILE A 94 13.55 -0.72 5.65
CA ILE A 94 12.14 -1.09 5.50
C ILE A 94 11.94 -1.67 4.11
N GLN A 95 11.64 -2.96 4.03
CA GLN A 95 11.44 -3.65 2.75
C GLN A 95 9.96 -3.90 2.51
N VAL A 96 9.45 -3.51 1.35
CA VAL A 96 8.07 -3.75 0.92
C VAL A 96 8.09 -4.61 -0.34
N THR A 97 7.30 -5.67 -0.34
CA THR A 97 7.18 -6.62 -1.45
C THR A 97 5.72 -6.78 -1.85
N GLN A 98 5.44 -6.70 -3.14
CA GLN A 98 4.11 -6.91 -3.72
C GLN A 98 4.23 -7.79 -4.97
N PRO A 99 3.36 -8.80 -5.15
CA PRO A 99 3.29 -9.55 -6.40
C PRO A 99 2.71 -8.67 -7.52
N LEU A 100 3.34 -8.73 -8.68
CA LEU A 100 2.89 -8.10 -9.93
C LEU A 100 1.94 -9.05 -10.68
N ALA A 101 1.18 -8.50 -11.64
CA ALA A 101 0.28 -9.30 -12.48
C ALA A 101 1.00 -10.36 -13.33
N ASN A 102 2.27 -10.12 -13.67
CA ASN A 102 3.11 -11.07 -14.40
C ASN A 102 3.67 -12.22 -13.51
N GLY A 103 3.29 -12.29 -12.23
CA GLY A 103 3.76 -13.30 -11.28
C GLY A 103 5.13 -13.03 -10.67
N THR A 104 5.79 -11.93 -11.04
CA THR A 104 7.06 -11.51 -10.41
C THR A 104 6.79 -10.79 -9.09
N LEU A 105 7.71 -10.87 -8.13
CA LEU A 105 7.65 -10.07 -6.91
C LEU A 105 8.40 -8.75 -7.14
N ALA A 106 7.71 -7.62 -7.01
CA ALA A 106 8.35 -6.32 -6.94
C ALA A 106 8.70 -6.02 -5.49
N THR A 107 9.96 -5.67 -5.25
CA THR A 107 10.45 -5.27 -3.93
C THR A 107 11.02 -3.86 -4.01
N ILE A 108 10.60 -3.02 -3.08
CA ILE A 108 11.11 -1.67 -2.87
C ILE A 108 11.62 -1.58 -1.43
N THR A 109 12.72 -0.85 -1.22
CA THR A 109 13.35 -0.75 0.11
C THR A 109 13.62 0.71 0.42
N LEU A 110 13.37 1.11 1.66
CA LEU A 110 13.89 2.35 2.23
C LEU A 110 15.11 2.01 3.08
N HIS A 111 16.22 2.67 2.79
CA HIS A 111 17.48 2.47 3.48
C HIS A 111 17.73 3.53 4.55
N ASP A 112 18.45 3.12 5.60
CA ASP A 112 18.98 4.02 6.63
C ASP A 112 17.92 4.91 7.33
N VAL A 113 16.76 4.34 7.61
CA VAL A 113 15.68 5.07 8.28
C VAL A 113 15.93 5.14 9.78
N LEU A 114 15.94 6.36 10.32
CA LEU A 114 16.10 6.62 11.76
C LEU A 114 14.76 6.90 12.44
N PHE A 115 14.67 6.64 13.74
CA PHE A 115 13.50 6.93 14.56
C PHE A 115 13.86 7.95 15.65
N GLY A 116 13.37 9.17 15.50
CA GLY A 116 13.67 10.34 16.35
C GLY A 116 12.46 10.98 17.02
#